data_AF-A0A6G2DAR6-F1
#
_entry.id   AF-A0A6G2DAR6-F1
#
_cell.length_a   1.000
_cell.length_b   1.000
_cell.length_c   1.000
_cell.angle_alpha   90.00
_cell.angle_beta   90.00
_cell.angle_gamma   90.00
#
_symmetry.space_group_name_H-M   'P 1'
#
loop_
_entity.id
_entity.type
_entity.pdbx_description
1 polymer ?
#
loop_
_entity_poly.entity_id
_entity_poly.type
_entity_poly.pdbx_seq_one_letter_code
_entity_poly.pdbx_strand_id
1 'polypeptide(L)' 'IDTLNKTQRVFAREFTGARYDVGDKFGFMKTSIDYALKHPQVKDDLKNYLIQLGKELTEKE' A
#
# COMPACT_ATOMS: atom_id res chain seq x y z
N ILE A 1 4.10 -21.28 -15.66
CA ILE A 1 5.31 -20.81 -16.36
C ILE A 1 6.00 -21.98 -17.04
N ASP A 2 6.25 -23.08 -16.32
CA ASP A 2 6.97 -24.26 -16.81
C ASP A 2 6.37 -24.91 -18.06
N THR A 3 5.03 -25.01 -18.15
CA THR A 3 4.36 -25.54 -19.35
C THR A 3 4.56 -24.64 -20.56
N LEU A 4 4.54 -23.31 -20.39
CA LEU A 4 4.72 -22.34 -21.48
C LEU A 4 6.18 -22.29 -21.96
N ASN A 5 7.14 -22.46 -21.05
CA ASN A 5 8.57 -22.47 -21.36
C ASN A 5 9.00 -23.59 -22.32
N LYS A 6 8.19 -24.65 -22.46
CA LYS A 6 8.46 -25.77 -23.38
C LYS A 6 8.20 -25.42 -24.85
N THR A 7 7.35 -24.44 -25.13
CA THR A 7 6.94 -24.07 -26.50
C THR A 7 7.41 -22.68 -26.91
N GLN A 8 7.70 -21.80 -25.95
CA GLN A 8 8.17 -20.44 -26.21
C GLN A 8 9.04 -19.92 -25.05
N ARG A 9 9.85 -18.90 -25.31
CA ARG A 9 10.67 -18.26 -24.27
C ARG A 9 9.81 -17.36 -23.39
N VAL A 10 9.84 -17.56 -22.08
CA VAL A 10 9.25 -16.64 -21.09
C VAL A 10 10.37 -15.81 -20.45
N PHE A 11 10.13 -14.50 -20.34
CA PHE A 11 11.09 -13.56 -19.75
C PHE A 11 10.47 -12.90 -18.52
N ALA A 12 11.28 -12.74 -17.47
CA ALA A 12 10.93 -11.88 -16.35
C ALA A 12 11.38 -10.45 -16.67
N ARG A 13 10.52 -9.47 -16.38
CA ARG A 13 10.86 -8.05 -16.47
C ARG A 13 10.86 -7.47 -15.07
N GLU A 14 12.01 -6.93 -14.67
CA GLU A 14 12.08 -6.07 -13.51
C GLU A 14 11.35 -4.76 -13.81
N PHE A 15 10.48 -4.35 -12.89
CA PHE A 15 9.85 -3.05 -12.92
C PHE A 15 10.31 -2.25 -11.72
N THR A 16 10.52 -0.96 -11.94
CA THR A 16 10.91 -0.01 -10.89
C THR A 16 9.69 0.72 -10.38
N GLY A 17 9.49 0.74 -9.06
CA GLY A 17 8.41 1.48 -8.42
C GLY A 17 7.96 0.87 -7.11
N ALA A 18 7.01 1.53 -6.45
CA ALA A 18 6.35 0.98 -5.28
C ALA A 18 5.22 0.03 -5.71
N ARG A 19 5.30 -1.22 -5.26
CA ARG A 19 4.22 -2.20 -5.40
C ARG A 19 3.38 -2.18 -4.14
N TYR A 20 2.08 -2.04 -4.32
CA TYR A 20 1.08 -2.16 -3.25
C TYR A 20 0.37 -3.50 -3.39
N ASP A 21 0.44 -4.34 -2.36
CA ASP A 21 -0.31 -5.59 -2.31
C ASP A 21 -1.68 -5.33 -1.67
N VAL A 22 -2.70 -5.19 -2.51
CA VAL A 22 -4.09 -4.98 -2.10
C VAL A 22 -4.88 -6.30 -1.98
N GLY A 23 -4.22 -7.45 -2.19
CA GLY A 23 -4.83 -8.76 -1.97
C GLY A 23 -4.88 -9.15 -0.50
N ASP A 24 -4.01 -8.58 0.33
CA ASP A 24 -4.04 -8.69 1.78
C ASP A 24 -4.86 -7.56 2.42
N LYS A 25 -5.61 -7.88 3.48
CA LYS A 25 -6.49 -6.92 4.16
C LYS A 25 -5.71 -5.77 4.78
N PHE A 26 -4.57 -6.07 5.42
CA PHE A 26 -3.75 -5.04 6.02
C PHE A 26 -3.02 -4.22 4.96
N GLY A 27 -2.52 -4.87 3.91
CA GLY A 27 -1.95 -4.23 2.73
C GLY A 27 -2.91 -3.25 2.05
N PHE A 28 -4.19 -3.62 1.92
CA PHE A 28 -5.23 -2.73 1.42
C PHE A 28 -5.43 -1.47 2.28
N MET A 29 -5.53 -1.64 3.61
CA MET A 29 -5.66 -0.50 4.52
C MET A 29 -4.44 0.42 4.49
N LYS A 30 -3.23 -0.15 4.52
CA LYS A 30 -1.98 0.61 4.45
C LYS A 30 -1.89 1.41 3.14
N THR A 31 -2.19 0.76 2.01
CA THR A 31 -2.19 1.40 0.70
C THR A 31 -3.19 2.57 0.66
N SER A 32 -4.39 2.37 1.20
CA SER A 32 -5.43 3.41 1.23
C SER A 32 -4.97 4.63 2.02
N ILE A 33 -4.34 4.42 3.18
CA ILE A 33 -3.78 5.51 4.00
C ILE A 33 -2.65 6.24 3.25
N ASP A 34 -1.70 5.51 2.67
CA ASP A 34 -0.54 6.07 1.95
C ASP A 34 -0.97 6.97 0.77
N TYR A 35 -2.02 6.56 0.03
CA TYR A 35 -2.56 7.35 -1.07
C TYR A 35 -3.36 8.55 -0.58
N ALA A 36 -4.18 8.37 0.45
CA ALA A 36 -4.99 9.46 0.99
C ALA A 36 -4.12 10.59 1.58
N LEU A 37 -2.97 10.26 2.19
CA LEU A 37 -1.99 11.25 2.67
C LEU A 37 -1.31 12.07 1.55
N LYS A 38 -1.48 11.68 0.28
CA LYS A 38 -1.03 12.44 -0.90
C LYS A 38 -2.18 13.12 -1.63
N HIS A 39 -3.43 12.84 -1.27
CA HIS A 39 -4.61 13.30 -1.99
C HIS A 39 -4.91 14.79 -1.68
N PRO A 40 -5.14 15.64 -2.70
CA PRO A 40 -5.21 17.09 -2.52
C PRO A 40 -6.35 17.55 -1.60
N GLN A 41 -7.44 16.78 -1.50
CA GLN A 41 -8.63 17.17 -0.73
C GLN A 41 -8.68 16.58 0.68
N VAL A 42 -7.98 15.47 0.95
CA VAL A 42 -8.18 14.72 2.21
C VAL A 42 -6.90 14.53 3.03
N LYS A 43 -5.73 14.89 2.47
CA LYS A 43 -4.43 14.67 3.12
C LYS A 43 -4.34 15.35 4.49
N ASP A 44 -4.86 16.57 4.61
CA ASP A 44 -4.64 17.41 5.79
C ASP A 44 -5.52 16.91 6.95
N ASP A 45 -6.79 16.63 6.67
CA ASP A 45 -7.73 16.06 7.63
C ASP A 45 -7.29 14.67 8.09
N LEU A 46 -6.89 13.79 7.16
CA LEU A 46 -6.43 12.45 7.49
C LEU A 46 -5.14 12.47 8.32
N LYS A 47 -4.19 13.36 7.98
CA LYS A 47 -2.94 13.51 8.74
C LYS A 47 -3.23 13.93 10.18
N ASN A 48 -4.11 14.90 10.38
CA ASN A 48 -4.48 15.37 11.71
C ASN A 48 -5.16 14.26 12.52
N TYR A 49 -6.07 13.51 11.89
CA TYR A 49 -6.74 12.36 12.50
C TYR A 49 -5.75 11.28 12.95
N LEU A 50 -4.79 10.89 12.09
CA LEU A 50 -3.80 9.86 12.44
C LEU A 50 -2.88 10.27 13.59
N ILE A 51 -2.50 11.55 13.67
CA ILE A 51 -1.68 12.07 14.78
C ILE A 51 -2.47 12.00 16.09
N GLN A 52 -3.74 12.41 16.07
CA GLN A 52 -4.59 12.33 17.26
C GLN A 52 -4.80 10.88 17.69
N LEU A 53 -5.16 10.00 16.75
CA LEU A 53 -5.36 8.58 17.02
C LEU A 53 -4.09 7.94 17.61
N GLY A 54 -2.91 8.29 17.09
CA GLY A 54 -1.63 7.82 17.61
C GLY A 54 -1.42 8.18 19.08
N LYS A 55 -1.74 9.42 19.48
CA LYS A 55 -1.65 9.86 20.89
C LYS A 55 -2.61 9.07 21.78
N GLU A 56 -3.87 8.94 21.36
CA GLU A 56 -4.90 8.21 22.11
C GLU A 56 -4.55 6.73 22.30
N LEU A 57 -3.88 6.12 21.31
CA LEU A 57 -3.43 4.73 21.40
C LEU A 57 -2.25 4.59 22.36
N THR A 58 -1.31 5.54 22.37
CA THR A 58 -0.16 5.52 23.29
C THR A 58 -0.51 5.84 24.74
N GLU A 59 -1.61 6.57 24.99
CA GLU A 59 -2.10 6.89 26.34
C GLU A 59 -2.91 5.74 26.97
N LYS A 60 -3.34 4.77 26.16
CA LYS A 60 -4.11 3.60 26.62
C LYS A 60 -3.25 2.36 26.90
N GLU A 61 -1.95 2.44 26.63
CA GLU A 61 -0.94 1.47 27.06
C GLU A 61 -0.34 1.86 28.42
#